data_AF-A0A949P5G7-F1
#
_entry.id   AF-A0A949P5G7-F1
#
_cell.length_a   1.000
_cell.length_b   1.000
_cell.length_c   1.000
_cell.angle_alpha   90.00
_cell.angle_beta   90.00
_cell.angle_gamma   90.00
#
_symmetry.space_group_name_H-M   'P 1'
#
loop_
_entity.id
_entity.type
_entity.pdbx_description
1 polymer ?
#
loop_
_entity_poly.entity_id
_entity_poly.type
_entity_poly.pdbx_seq_one_letter_code
_entity_poly.pdbx_strand_id
1 'polypeptide(L)'
;MTKSKERDPQEVAPYAKHLSKVNEVKTVIATEDIYNEQGAILVKAGTEIDKETTKRIVNFKLTKPIESSVAIEGDLNSALLHQDFCKLITDNKTITQMHEKFELAAPLKSLCQYYQVYPTLRQKMTVLSLQMNRVYTQSILSSWFAILVTKQLGLEKHEVEPIFIAALTHDIGMLHIDEKVLNKRETLTPEEWRQIQAHPIIGKNILDAIPSLPKEVGIAIAEHHERSDGTGYPAGKFLPDISIAGNIVALADSTVAVLERLRKNKRNLRDLIPILQMNQRAHCYQAYEALMLTLKRSKLSSQGIVKNKEMPKYIDRQLANISLYASWINMIDDSIITIGFTHKNRKIHAIQNVYLNVVVTITGSGILGENYSNFLKQAKAKGSISDFREIEDVSLMLDEVRFHLEKLLTMMRDYVDAQANKTGEISQSFANAIERISALKSKA
;
A
#
# COMPACT_ATOMS: atom_id res chain seq x y z
N MET A 1 3.10 27.42 14.22
CA MET A 1 1.89 27.06 13.46
C MET A 1 1.88 27.87 12.17
N THR A 2 2.56 27.37 11.14
CA THR A 2 2.45 27.89 9.78
C THR A 2 1.17 27.30 9.20
N LYS A 3 0.20 28.16 8.85
CA LYS A 3 -0.97 27.74 8.08
C LYS A 3 -0.45 27.09 6.80
N SER A 4 -0.60 25.78 6.65
CA SER A 4 -0.43 25.14 5.35
C SER A 4 -1.41 25.84 4.42
N LYS A 5 -0.93 26.40 3.30
CA LYS A 5 -1.82 26.72 2.19
C LYS A 5 -2.51 25.39 1.84
N GLU A 6 -3.78 25.25 2.22
CA GLU A 6 -4.61 24.16 1.71
C GLU A 6 -4.54 24.26 0.18
N ARG A 7 -3.93 23.26 -0.43
CA ARG A 7 -3.78 23.18 -1.87
C ARG A 7 -5.20 23.06 -2.43
N ASP A 8 -5.57 23.98 -3.31
CA ASP A 8 -6.91 23.99 -3.91
C ASP A 8 -7.13 22.61 -4.57
N PRO A 9 -8.13 21.82 -4.15
CA PRO A 9 -8.49 20.57 -4.81
C PRO A 9 -8.81 20.76 -6.30
N GLN A 10 -9.03 22.01 -6.72
CA GLN A 10 -9.20 22.45 -8.09
C GLN A 10 -7.90 22.92 -8.76
N GLU A 11 -6.71 22.42 -8.40
CA GLU A 11 -5.58 22.46 -9.34
C GLU A 11 -6.00 21.65 -10.60
N VAL A 12 -6.68 22.33 -11.54
CA VAL A 12 -7.21 21.78 -12.80
C VAL A 12 -6.06 21.19 -13.65
N ALA A 13 -4.85 21.70 -13.43
CA ALA A 13 -3.70 21.50 -14.29
C ALA A 13 -3.26 20.04 -14.45
N PRO A 14 -3.14 19.18 -13.41
CA PRO A 14 -2.69 17.81 -13.61
C PRO A 14 -3.72 16.95 -14.34
N TYR A 15 -4.99 17.00 -13.92
CA TYR A 15 -6.02 16.14 -14.52
C TYR A 15 -6.39 16.55 -15.95
N ALA A 16 -6.47 17.85 -16.26
CA ALA A 16 -6.68 18.32 -17.63
C ALA A 16 -5.54 17.88 -18.58
N LYS A 17 -4.28 17.89 -18.10
CA LYS A 17 -3.15 17.34 -18.88
C LYS A 17 -3.28 15.84 -19.12
N HIS A 18 -3.77 15.07 -18.14
CA HIS A 18 -4.04 13.66 -18.34
C HIS A 18 -5.13 13.42 -19.38
N LEU A 19 -6.23 14.18 -19.35
CA LEU A 19 -7.29 14.12 -20.36
C LEU A 19 -6.75 14.41 -21.76
N SER A 20 -5.89 15.43 -21.88
CA SER A 20 -5.20 15.75 -23.15
C SER A 20 -4.38 14.60 -23.71
N LYS A 21 -3.61 13.91 -22.86
CA LYS A 21 -2.83 12.73 -23.26
C LYS A 21 -3.73 11.53 -23.60
N VAL A 22 -4.86 11.37 -22.90
CA VAL A 22 -5.85 10.34 -23.25
C VAL A 22 -6.47 10.61 -24.62
N ASN A 23 -6.71 11.89 -24.98
CA ASN A 23 -7.24 12.26 -26.29
C ASN A 23 -6.35 11.80 -27.47
N GLU A 24 -5.07 11.53 -27.23
CA GLU A 24 -4.16 10.98 -28.26
C GLU A 24 -4.49 9.52 -28.64
N VAL A 25 -5.26 8.80 -27.81
CA VAL A 25 -5.59 7.37 -28.00
C VAL A 25 -7.09 7.05 -27.90
N LYS A 26 -7.87 7.85 -27.17
CA LYS A 26 -9.32 7.74 -27.04
C LYS A 26 -9.92 9.14 -27.03
N THR A 27 -10.89 9.39 -27.89
CA THR A 27 -11.53 10.69 -28.01
C THR A 27 -12.10 11.15 -26.66
N VAL A 28 -11.70 12.35 -26.24
CA VAL A 28 -12.18 13.05 -25.05
C VAL A 28 -12.85 14.34 -25.52
N ILE A 29 -14.15 14.48 -25.29
CA ILE A 29 -14.92 15.64 -25.73
C ILE A 29 -15.47 16.42 -24.54
N ALA A 30 -15.62 17.73 -24.71
CA ALA A 30 -16.44 18.56 -23.83
C ALA A 30 -17.93 18.22 -24.05
N THR A 31 -18.63 17.82 -23.00
CA THR A 31 -20.07 17.49 -23.06
C THR A 31 -20.96 18.73 -23.00
N GLU A 32 -20.41 19.85 -22.57
CA GLU A 32 -21.05 21.16 -22.45
C GLU A 32 -19.99 22.27 -22.60
N ASP A 33 -20.42 23.53 -22.66
CA ASP A 33 -19.49 24.67 -22.65
C ASP A 33 -18.74 24.72 -21.30
N ILE A 34 -17.41 24.85 -21.35
CA ILE A 34 -16.55 24.96 -20.17
C ILE A 34 -16.27 26.44 -19.90
N TYR A 35 -16.60 26.91 -18.70
CA TYR A 35 -16.49 28.31 -18.29
C TYR A 35 -15.45 28.53 -17.19
N ASN A 36 -14.78 29.68 -17.23
CA ASN A 36 -14.05 30.19 -16.06
C ASN A 36 -15.00 30.83 -15.03
N GLU A 37 -14.52 31.09 -13.82
CA GLU A 37 -15.31 31.75 -12.75
C GLU A 37 -15.85 33.14 -13.15
N GLN A 38 -15.26 33.79 -14.15
CA GLN A 38 -15.73 35.08 -14.67
C GLN A 38 -16.83 34.94 -15.75
N GLY A 39 -17.27 33.71 -16.06
CA GLY A 39 -18.32 33.43 -17.03
C GLY A 39 -17.87 33.42 -18.49
N ALA A 40 -16.56 33.50 -18.77
CA ALA A 40 -16.04 33.39 -20.12
C ALA A 40 -15.89 31.93 -20.56
N ILE A 41 -16.25 31.65 -21.81
CA ILE A 41 -16.18 30.30 -22.41
C ILE A 41 -14.73 29.99 -22.79
N LEU A 42 -14.18 28.94 -22.19
CA LEU A 42 -12.84 28.43 -22.50
C LEU A 42 -12.87 27.36 -23.57
N VAL A 43 -13.88 26.48 -23.56
CA VAL A 43 -14.05 25.39 -24.53
C VAL A 43 -15.53 25.24 -24.86
N LYS A 44 -15.86 25.05 -26.13
CA LYS A 44 -17.24 24.84 -26.59
C LYS A 44 -17.64 23.37 -26.49
N ALA A 45 -18.92 23.11 -26.21
CA ALA A 45 -19.49 21.76 -26.25
C ALA A 45 -19.16 21.06 -27.59
N GLY A 46 -18.81 19.78 -27.53
CA GLY A 46 -18.39 18.98 -28.69
C GLY A 46 -16.94 19.17 -29.12
N THR A 47 -16.20 20.11 -28.52
CA THR A 47 -14.76 20.27 -28.81
C THR A 47 -13.95 19.19 -28.10
N GLU A 48 -12.94 18.64 -28.78
CA GLU A 48 -11.99 17.71 -28.17
C GLU A 48 -11.09 18.38 -27.14
N ILE A 49 -10.72 17.64 -26.09
CA ILE A 49 -9.80 18.07 -25.05
C ILE A 49 -8.37 17.73 -25.49
N ASP A 50 -7.86 18.46 -26.47
CA ASP A 50 -6.49 18.36 -26.99
C ASP A 50 -5.47 19.23 -26.22
N LYS A 51 -4.25 19.38 -26.77
CA LYS A 51 -3.17 20.19 -26.17
C LYS A 51 -3.50 21.68 -26.15
N GLU A 52 -4.24 22.19 -27.12
CA GLU A 52 -4.54 23.62 -27.25
C GLU A 52 -5.65 24.04 -26.28
N THR A 53 -6.76 23.30 -26.29
CA THR A 53 -7.86 23.47 -25.33
C THR A 53 -7.37 23.32 -23.90
N THR A 54 -6.51 22.34 -23.63
CA THR A 54 -5.90 22.17 -22.30
C THR A 54 -5.09 23.38 -21.87
N LYS A 55 -4.27 23.96 -22.75
CA LYS A 55 -3.53 25.22 -22.44
C LYS A 55 -4.48 26.35 -22.06
N ARG A 56 -5.66 26.44 -22.69
CA ARG A 56 -6.67 27.44 -22.32
C ARG A 56 -7.23 27.13 -20.93
N ILE A 57 -7.60 25.88 -20.67
CA ILE A 57 -8.22 25.47 -19.39
C ILE A 57 -7.28 25.69 -18.19
N VAL A 58 -6.02 25.25 -18.26
CA VAL A 58 -5.12 25.23 -17.10
C VAL A 58 -4.73 26.62 -16.56
N ASN A 59 -4.99 27.67 -17.33
CA ASN A 59 -4.68 29.06 -16.95
C ASN A 59 -5.82 29.75 -16.20
N PHE A 60 -6.98 29.10 -16.07
CA PHE A 60 -8.15 29.69 -15.41
C PHE A 60 -8.75 28.74 -14.39
N LYS A 61 -9.33 29.32 -13.35
CA LYS A 61 -10.19 28.58 -12.42
C LYS A 61 -11.56 28.36 -13.07
N LEU A 62 -12.01 27.11 -13.07
CA LEU A 62 -13.27 26.70 -13.69
C LEU A 62 -14.46 26.90 -12.75
N THR A 63 -15.65 27.10 -13.32
CA THR A 63 -16.91 27.16 -12.55
C THR A 63 -17.25 25.85 -11.83
N LYS A 64 -16.80 24.72 -12.37
CA LYS A 64 -16.93 23.38 -11.78
C LYS A 64 -15.75 22.50 -12.21
N PRO A 65 -15.47 21.39 -11.50
CA PRO A 65 -14.40 20.47 -11.87
C PRO A 65 -14.56 19.97 -13.32
N ILE A 66 -13.45 19.92 -14.08
CA ILE A 66 -13.45 19.59 -15.51
C ILE A 66 -14.08 18.22 -15.80
N GLU A 67 -13.96 17.25 -14.90
CA GLU A 67 -14.60 15.93 -14.98
C GLU A 67 -16.12 15.96 -15.06
N SER A 68 -16.76 17.07 -14.70
CA SER A 68 -18.21 17.22 -14.82
C SER A 68 -18.64 17.60 -16.23
N SER A 69 -17.71 18.05 -17.07
CA SER A 69 -17.96 18.67 -18.38
C SER A 69 -17.27 17.96 -19.53
N VAL A 70 -16.75 16.74 -19.30
CA VAL A 70 -16.06 15.96 -20.34
C VAL A 70 -16.54 14.51 -20.34
N ALA A 71 -16.43 13.85 -21.47
CA ALA A 71 -16.66 12.41 -21.62
C ALA A 71 -15.55 11.77 -22.44
N ILE A 72 -15.28 10.50 -22.17
CA ILE A 72 -14.31 9.68 -22.91
C ILE A 72 -15.08 8.63 -23.70
N GLU A 73 -14.86 8.57 -25.01
CA GLU A 73 -15.46 7.54 -25.86
C GLU A 73 -14.96 6.15 -25.45
N GLY A 74 -15.90 5.21 -25.29
CA GLY A 74 -15.58 3.86 -24.86
C GLY A 74 -14.85 3.83 -23.53
N ASP A 75 -15.32 4.61 -22.54
CA ASP A 75 -14.81 4.59 -21.17
C ASP A 75 -14.78 3.17 -20.59
N LEU A 76 -13.97 2.97 -19.55
CA LEU A 76 -13.78 1.71 -18.86
C LEU A 76 -15.10 1.30 -18.19
N ASN A 77 -15.96 0.64 -18.95
CA ASN A 77 -17.24 0.10 -18.54
C ASN A 77 -17.08 -1.24 -17.82
N SER A 78 -18.18 -1.79 -17.29
CA SER A 78 -18.15 -3.06 -16.55
C SER A 78 -17.56 -4.22 -17.33
N ALA A 79 -17.77 -4.28 -18.65
CA ALA A 79 -17.26 -5.37 -19.49
C ALA A 79 -15.74 -5.27 -19.66
N LEU A 80 -15.23 -4.07 -19.92
CA LEU A 80 -13.79 -3.81 -20.03
C LEU A 80 -13.08 -4.00 -18.68
N LEU A 81 -13.66 -3.50 -17.59
CA LEU A 81 -13.11 -3.71 -16.24
C LEU A 81 -13.05 -5.21 -15.91
N HIS A 82 -14.13 -5.94 -16.15
CA HIS A 82 -14.15 -7.39 -15.94
C HIS A 82 -13.12 -8.13 -16.81
N GLN A 83 -12.94 -7.70 -18.06
CA GLN A 83 -11.91 -8.25 -18.94
C GLN A 83 -10.50 -8.03 -18.38
N ASP A 84 -10.21 -6.84 -17.84
CA ASP A 84 -8.92 -6.53 -17.23
C ASP A 84 -8.66 -7.39 -15.98
N PHE A 85 -9.67 -7.60 -15.13
CA PHE A 85 -9.57 -8.56 -14.03
C PHE A 85 -9.29 -9.97 -14.53
N CYS A 86 -10.07 -10.47 -15.51
CA CYS A 86 -9.89 -11.80 -16.06
C CYS A 86 -8.46 -11.99 -16.58
N LYS A 87 -7.94 -11.03 -17.36
CA LYS A 87 -6.57 -11.05 -17.86
C LYS A 87 -5.56 -11.12 -16.72
N LEU A 88 -5.68 -10.26 -15.71
CA LEU A 88 -4.79 -10.27 -14.55
C LEU A 88 -4.82 -11.63 -13.81
N ILE A 89 -6.00 -12.22 -13.66
CA ILE A 89 -6.19 -13.51 -12.99
C ILE A 89 -5.57 -14.64 -13.80
N THR A 90 -5.79 -14.69 -15.12
CA THR A 90 -5.29 -15.76 -15.99
C THR A 90 -3.79 -15.71 -16.19
N ASP A 91 -3.20 -14.51 -16.17
CA ASP A 91 -1.75 -14.32 -16.30
C ASP A 91 -0.99 -14.83 -15.05
N ASN A 92 -1.70 -15.13 -13.96
CA ASN A 92 -1.11 -15.49 -12.67
C ASN A 92 -1.69 -16.81 -12.13
N LYS A 93 -1.02 -17.94 -12.40
CA LYS A 93 -1.47 -19.28 -11.99
C LYS A 93 -1.95 -19.41 -10.53
N THR A 94 -1.22 -18.81 -9.59
CA THR A 94 -1.58 -18.87 -8.17
C THR A 94 -2.82 -18.04 -7.84
N ILE A 95 -3.02 -16.92 -8.54
CA ILE A 95 -4.24 -16.09 -8.42
C ILE A 95 -5.41 -16.84 -9.06
N THR A 96 -5.21 -17.44 -10.24
CA THR A 96 -6.21 -18.30 -10.90
C THR A 96 -6.72 -19.38 -9.95
N GLN A 97 -5.79 -20.16 -9.36
CA GLN A 97 -6.12 -21.23 -8.41
C GLN A 97 -6.94 -20.72 -7.21
N MET A 98 -6.58 -19.57 -6.64
CA MET A 98 -7.34 -18.98 -5.54
C MET A 98 -8.71 -18.47 -6.01
N HIS A 99 -8.78 -17.81 -7.15
CA HIS A 99 -10.00 -17.24 -7.70
C HIS A 99 -11.06 -18.32 -7.97
N GLU A 100 -10.65 -19.46 -8.53
CA GLU A 100 -11.50 -20.62 -8.75
C GLU A 100 -11.93 -21.27 -7.43
N LYS A 101 -10.96 -21.54 -6.55
CA LYS A 101 -11.20 -22.24 -5.28
C LYS A 101 -12.16 -21.50 -4.35
N PHE A 102 -12.07 -20.18 -4.32
CA PHE A 102 -12.94 -19.34 -3.50
C PHE A 102 -14.12 -18.80 -4.32
N GLU A 103 -14.39 -19.34 -5.52
CA GLU A 103 -15.57 -19.05 -6.34
C GLU A 103 -15.82 -17.54 -6.50
N LEU A 104 -14.78 -16.82 -6.91
CA LEU A 104 -14.81 -15.35 -6.96
C LEU A 104 -15.35 -14.79 -8.29
N ALA A 105 -15.56 -15.63 -9.30
CA ALA A 105 -15.97 -15.19 -10.64
C ALA A 105 -17.32 -14.47 -10.65
N ALA A 106 -18.36 -15.07 -10.03
CA ALA A 106 -19.69 -14.47 -9.98
C ALA A 106 -19.74 -13.19 -9.11
N PRO A 107 -19.18 -13.16 -7.88
CA PRO A 107 -19.07 -11.93 -7.10
C PRO A 107 -18.35 -10.81 -7.86
N LEU A 108 -17.22 -11.10 -8.49
CA LEU A 108 -16.44 -10.12 -9.24
C LEU A 108 -17.26 -9.53 -10.41
N LYS A 109 -17.99 -10.36 -11.16
CA LYS A 109 -18.85 -9.89 -12.26
C LYS A 109 -19.96 -8.96 -11.76
N SER A 110 -20.60 -9.31 -10.64
CA SER A 110 -21.63 -8.45 -10.01
C SER A 110 -21.04 -7.11 -9.57
N LEU A 111 -19.82 -7.10 -9.03
CA LEU A 111 -19.15 -5.88 -8.58
C LEU A 111 -18.73 -4.98 -9.75
N CYS A 112 -18.30 -5.56 -10.88
CA CYS A 112 -18.06 -4.81 -12.11
C CYS A 112 -19.35 -4.14 -12.62
N GLN A 113 -20.51 -4.80 -12.49
CA GLN A 113 -21.81 -4.20 -12.81
C GLN A 113 -22.20 -3.07 -11.85
N TYR A 114 -21.93 -3.22 -10.55
CA TYR A 114 -22.12 -2.15 -9.57
C TYR A 114 -21.30 -0.90 -9.92
N TYR A 115 -20.05 -1.08 -10.38
CA TYR A 115 -19.19 0.02 -10.84
C TYR A 115 -19.73 0.76 -12.07
N GLN A 116 -20.53 0.11 -12.94
CA GLN A 116 -21.02 0.67 -14.20
C GLN A 116 -21.84 1.95 -14.04
N VAL A 117 -22.52 2.11 -12.90
CA VAL A 117 -23.51 3.19 -12.70
C VAL A 117 -22.89 4.54 -12.37
N TYR A 118 -21.55 4.65 -12.32
CA TYR A 118 -20.83 5.86 -11.94
C TYR A 118 -19.98 6.42 -13.10
N PRO A 119 -20.55 7.21 -14.04
CA PRO A 119 -19.83 7.71 -15.21
C PRO A 119 -18.53 8.45 -14.91
N THR A 120 -18.52 9.34 -13.92
CA THR A 120 -17.32 10.08 -13.50
C THR A 120 -16.22 9.15 -12.98
N LEU A 121 -16.60 8.07 -12.28
CA LEU A 121 -15.65 7.06 -11.83
C LEU A 121 -15.06 6.32 -13.02
N ARG A 122 -15.90 5.91 -13.98
CA ARG A 122 -15.46 5.23 -15.20
C ARG A 122 -14.50 6.06 -16.02
N GLN A 123 -14.79 7.35 -16.17
CA GLN A 123 -13.90 8.30 -16.81
C GLN A 123 -12.54 8.34 -16.11
N LYS A 124 -12.50 8.59 -14.80
CA LYS A 124 -11.23 8.69 -14.06
C LYS A 124 -10.44 7.39 -14.06
N MET A 125 -11.10 6.24 -13.95
CA MET A 125 -10.43 4.94 -14.06
C MET A 125 -9.90 4.66 -15.47
N THR A 126 -10.56 5.18 -16.52
CA THR A 126 -10.02 5.16 -17.89
C THR A 126 -8.75 6.00 -18.00
N VAL A 127 -8.73 7.18 -17.39
CA VAL A 127 -7.53 8.02 -17.34
C VAL A 127 -6.42 7.32 -16.57
N LEU A 128 -6.73 6.73 -15.42
CA LEU A 128 -5.76 6.00 -14.60
C LEU A 128 -5.17 4.80 -15.34
N SER A 129 -5.98 4.02 -16.07
CA SER A 129 -5.49 2.85 -16.81
C SER A 129 -4.56 3.21 -17.96
N LEU A 130 -4.84 4.32 -18.67
CA LEU A 130 -4.03 4.75 -19.82
C LEU A 130 -2.79 5.54 -19.41
N GLN A 131 -2.87 6.37 -18.37
CA GLN A 131 -1.80 7.29 -17.98
C GLN A 131 -0.92 6.74 -16.85
N MET A 132 -1.46 5.86 -16.02
CA MET A 132 -0.81 5.32 -14.82
C MET A 132 -1.03 3.81 -14.69
N ASN A 133 -0.79 3.07 -15.79
CA ASN A 133 -1.12 1.63 -15.90
C ASN A 133 -0.58 0.78 -14.73
N ARG A 134 0.58 1.12 -14.16
CA ARG A 134 1.11 0.41 -12.99
C ARG A 134 0.20 0.56 -11.76
N VAL A 135 -0.22 1.79 -11.45
CA VAL A 135 -1.13 2.09 -10.33
C VAL A 135 -2.50 1.47 -10.56
N TYR A 136 -2.99 1.52 -11.81
CA TYR A 136 -4.23 0.84 -12.21
C TYR A 136 -4.16 -0.67 -11.99
N THR A 137 -3.07 -1.32 -12.41
CA THR A 137 -2.87 -2.77 -12.23
C THR A 137 -2.80 -3.15 -10.75
N GLN A 138 -2.14 -2.32 -9.93
CA GLN A 138 -2.11 -2.48 -8.47
C GLN A 138 -3.52 -2.36 -7.88
N SER A 139 -4.31 -1.38 -8.32
CA SER A 139 -5.70 -1.18 -7.89
C SER A 139 -6.63 -2.35 -8.23
N ILE A 140 -6.50 -2.94 -9.42
CA ILE A 140 -7.21 -4.18 -9.77
C ILE A 140 -6.81 -5.33 -8.83
N LEU A 141 -5.52 -5.48 -8.54
CA LEU A 141 -5.07 -6.57 -7.69
C LEU A 141 -5.48 -6.37 -6.22
N SER A 142 -5.42 -5.14 -5.71
CA SER A 142 -5.87 -4.78 -4.37
C SER A 142 -7.37 -5.02 -4.22
N SER A 143 -8.18 -4.63 -5.22
CA SER A 143 -9.61 -4.94 -5.21
C SER A 143 -9.91 -6.45 -5.26
N TRP A 144 -9.13 -7.24 -6.01
CA TRP A 144 -9.26 -8.70 -5.97
C TRP A 144 -8.97 -9.29 -4.57
N PHE A 145 -7.93 -8.81 -3.88
CA PHE A 145 -7.65 -9.21 -2.50
C PHE A 145 -8.74 -8.74 -1.52
N ALA A 146 -9.28 -7.54 -1.71
CA ALA A 146 -10.38 -7.03 -0.89
C ALA A 146 -11.62 -7.93 -1.03
N ILE A 147 -12.03 -8.29 -2.25
CA ILE A 147 -13.16 -9.22 -2.50
C ILE A 147 -12.92 -10.57 -1.82
N LEU A 148 -11.69 -11.08 -1.89
CA LEU A 148 -11.32 -12.34 -1.26
C LEU A 148 -11.48 -12.27 0.28
N VAL A 149 -11.04 -11.17 0.89
CA VAL A 149 -11.17 -10.93 2.33
C VAL A 149 -12.64 -10.75 2.74
N THR A 150 -13.41 -9.94 2.00
CA THR A 150 -14.84 -9.71 2.32
C THR A 150 -15.65 -11.00 2.22
N LYS A 151 -15.36 -11.85 1.21
CA LYS A 151 -16.00 -13.17 1.09
C LYS A 151 -15.66 -14.06 2.28
N GLN A 152 -14.41 -14.09 2.72
CA GLN A 152 -13.98 -14.91 3.85
C GLN A 152 -14.56 -14.40 5.19
N LEU A 153 -14.82 -13.10 5.30
CA LEU A 153 -15.52 -12.50 6.45
C LEU A 153 -17.04 -12.72 6.40
N GLY A 154 -17.60 -13.17 5.27
CA GLY A 154 -19.04 -13.36 5.11
C GLY A 154 -19.82 -12.05 5.08
N LEU A 155 -19.22 -10.96 4.59
CA LEU A 155 -19.90 -9.67 4.50
C LEU A 155 -21.01 -9.68 3.45
N GLU A 156 -22.06 -8.93 3.73
CA GLU A 156 -23.23 -8.83 2.87
C GLU A 156 -22.96 -7.93 1.66
N LYS A 157 -23.73 -8.11 0.58
CA LYS A 157 -23.52 -7.39 -0.69
C LYS A 157 -23.39 -5.87 -0.52
N HIS A 158 -24.26 -5.26 0.29
CA HIS A 158 -24.27 -3.82 0.54
C HIS A 158 -23.02 -3.31 1.28
N GLU A 159 -22.30 -4.18 1.98
CA GLU A 159 -21.01 -3.86 2.62
C GLU A 159 -19.84 -4.07 1.64
N VAL A 160 -19.91 -5.11 0.80
CA VAL A 160 -18.85 -5.45 -0.15
C VAL A 160 -18.74 -4.45 -1.30
N GLU A 161 -19.88 -3.97 -1.80
CA GLU A 161 -19.93 -3.01 -2.91
C GLU A 161 -19.10 -1.73 -2.69
N PRO A 162 -19.24 -0.99 -1.58
CA PRO A 162 -18.39 0.17 -1.31
C PRO A 162 -16.92 -0.20 -1.07
N ILE A 163 -16.63 -1.34 -0.42
CA ILE A 163 -15.25 -1.82 -0.22
C ILE A 163 -14.57 -2.10 -1.55
N PHE A 164 -15.27 -2.73 -2.49
CA PHE A 164 -14.77 -3.01 -3.83
C PHE A 164 -14.40 -1.72 -4.57
N ILE A 165 -15.31 -0.73 -4.59
CA ILE A 165 -15.03 0.55 -5.23
C ILE A 165 -13.84 1.23 -4.56
N ALA A 166 -13.79 1.26 -3.22
CA ALA A 166 -12.69 1.87 -2.48
C ALA A 166 -11.35 1.21 -2.81
N ALA A 167 -11.29 -0.12 -2.83
CA ALA A 167 -10.08 -0.86 -3.18
C ALA A 167 -9.66 -0.65 -4.64
N LEU A 168 -10.63 -0.55 -5.57
CA LEU A 168 -10.37 -0.30 -6.98
C LEU A 168 -9.86 1.13 -7.25
N THR A 169 -10.13 2.06 -6.33
CA THR A 169 -9.90 3.50 -6.56
C THR A 169 -9.05 4.17 -5.48
N HIS A 170 -8.44 3.42 -4.56
CA HIS A 170 -7.70 3.96 -3.41
C HIS A 170 -6.61 4.98 -3.79
N ASP A 171 -5.93 4.75 -4.92
CA ASP A 171 -4.89 5.64 -5.45
C ASP A 171 -5.39 6.65 -6.49
N ILE A 172 -6.70 6.80 -6.70
CA ILE A 172 -7.26 7.72 -7.72
C ILE A 172 -6.84 9.18 -7.51
N GLY A 173 -6.52 9.56 -6.26
CA GLY A 173 -5.99 10.88 -5.93
C GLY A 173 -4.63 11.17 -6.58
N MET A 174 -3.86 10.14 -6.99
CA MET A 174 -2.59 10.32 -7.68
C MET A 174 -2.73 11.05 -9.02
N LEU A 175 -3.91 11.01 -9.66
CA LEU A 175 -4.21 11.77 -10.90
C LEU A 175 -4.10 13.30 -10.73
N HIS A 176 -3.99 13.78 -9.50
CA HIS A 176 -3.88 15.21 -9.16
C HIS A 176 -2.52 15.55 -8.52
N ILE A 177 -1.58 14.59 -8.48
CA ILE A 177 -0.22 14.82 -8.03
C ILE A 177 0.66 15.17 -9.24
N ASP A 178 1.64 16.05 -9.05
CA ASP A 178 2.56 16.44 -10.12
C ASP A 178 3.33 15.22 -10.65
N GLU A 179 3.27 15.02 -11.97
CA GLU A 179 3.95 13.94 -12.68
C GLU A 179 5.48 13.94 -12.42
N LYS A 180 6.08 15.12 -12.21
CA LYS A 180 7.51 15.23 -11.86
C LYS A 180 7.82 14.61 -10.50
N VAL A 181 6.88 14.70 -9.55
CA VAL A 181 7.02 14.11 -8.21
C VAL A 181 6.79 12.61 -8.29
N LEU A 182 5.74 12.17 -9.00
CA LEU A 182 5.40 10.75 -9.15
C LEU A 182 6.49 9.93 -9.88
N ASN A 183 7.13 10.52 -10.90
CA ASN A 183 8.12 9.83 -11.73
C ASN A 183 9.57 10.02 -11.27
N LYS A 184 9.79 10.69 -10.13
CA LYS A 184 11.14 10.95 -9.61
C LYS A 184 11.84 9.65 -9.25
N ARG A 185 13.09 9.50 -9.68
CA ARG A 185 13.92 8.31 -9.40
C ARG A 185 14.81 8.50 -8.17
N GLU A 186 15.14 9.74 -7.86
CA GLU A 186 15.87 10.10 -6.65
C GLU A 186 14.98 10.09 -5.41
N THR A 187 15.60 10.15 -4.23
CA THR A 187 14.88 10.31 -2.97
C THR A 187 14.03 11.58 -3.00
N LEU A 188 12.78 11.45 -2.58
CA LEU A 188 11.85 12.56 -2.44
C LEU A 188 12.26 13.45 -1.27
N THR A 189 12.18 14.76 -1.47
CA THR A 189 12.29 15.73 -0.38
C THR A 189 11.06 15.61 0.55
N PRO A 190 11.15 16.10 1.80
CA PRO A 190 10.01 16.08 2.71
C PRO A 190 8.77 16.84 2.19
N GLU A 191 8.96 17.84 1.34
CA GLU A 191 7.85 18.57 0.69
C GLU A 191 7.19 17.71 -0.40
N GLU A 192 7.99 17.12 -1.30
CA GLU A 192 7.49 16.22 -2.34
C GLU A 192 6.79 15.00 -1.74
N TRP A 193 7.32 14.44 -0.66
CA TRP A 193 6.69 13.35 0.06
C TRP A 193 5.32 13.74 0.63
N ARG A 194 5.20 14.94 1.21
CA ARG A 194 3.91 15.46 1.70
C ARG A 194 2.88 15.62 0.57
N GLN A 195 3.32 15.93 -0.65
CA GLN A 195 2.42 15.95 -1.80
C GLN A 195 1.88 14.55 -2.10
N ILE A 196 2.73 13.52 -2.10
CA ILE A 196 2.28 12.14 -2.29
C ILE A 196 1.32 11.73 -1.16
N GLN A 197 1.64 12.04 0.10
CA GLN A 197 0.77 11.68 1.24
C GLN A 197 -0.61 12.37 1.23
N ALA A 198 -0.83 13.36 0.37
CA ALA A 198 -2.13 14.01 0.20
C ALA A 198 -3.10 13.19 -0.67
N HIS A 199 -2.62 12.22 -1.48
CA HIS A 199 -3.48 11.48 -2.41
C HIS A 199 -4.69 10.76 -1.76
N PRO A 200 -4.64 10.24 -0.51
CA PRO A 200 -5.82 9.62 0.10
C PRO A 200 -6.94 10.65 0.33
N ILE A 201 -6.59 11.86 0.78
CA ILE A 201 -7.56 12.94 1.00
C ILE A 201 -8.09 13.48 -0.31
N ILE A 202 -7.21 13.64 -1.31
CA ILE A 202 -7.63 14.06 -2.66
C ILE A 202 -8.59 13.01 -3.25
N GLY A 203 -8.25 11.72 -3.15
CA GLY A 203 -9.09 10.61 -3.58
C GLY A 203 -10.47 10.62 -2.89
N LYS A 204 -10.50 10.79 -1.57
CA LYS A 204 -11.75 10.95 -0.81
C LYS A 204 -12.59 12.11 -1.34
N ASN A 205 -12.01 13.29 -1.53
CA ASN A 205 -12.73 14.47 -2.01
C ASN A 205 -13.31 14.25 -3.41
N ILE A 206 -12.57 13.59 -4.30
CA ILE A 206 -13.03 13.24 -5.64
C ILE A 206 -14.25 12.33 -5.57
N LEU A 207 -14.17 11.25 -4.78
CA LEU A 207 -15.24 10.26 -4.72
C LEU A 207 -16.47 10.77 -3.98
N ASP A 208 -16.28 11.57 -2.92
CA ASP A 208 -17.39 12.19 -2.21
C ASP A 208 -18.21 13.15 -3.09
N ALA A 209 -17.62 13.67 -4.17
CA ALA A 209 -18.30 14.53 -5.13
C ALA A 209 -19.09 13.74 -6.20
N ILE A 210 -18.91 12.41 -6.30
CA ILE A 210 -19.64 11.58 -7.27
C ILE A 210 -21.08 11.35 -6.76
N PRO A 211 -22.11 11.72 -7.54
CA PRO A 211 -23.49 11.52 -7.13
C PRO A 211 -23.82 10.05 -6.84
N SER A 212 -24.59 9.82 -5.78
CA SER A 212 -25.07 8.49 -5.34
C SER A 212 -23.99 7.48 -4.92
N LEU A 213 -22.70 7.85 -4.94
CA LEU A 213 -21.64 6.99 -4.43
C LEU A 213 -21.66 7.01 -2.89
N PRO A 214 -21.66 5.85 -2.21
CA PRO A 214 -21.67 5.80 -0.74
C PRO A 214 -20.46 6.50 -0.13
N LYS A 215 -20.66 7.24 0.97
CA LYS A 215 -19.60 8.01 1.65
C LYS A 215 -18.55 7.12 2.32
N GLU A 216 -18.92 5.88 2.59
CA GLU A 216 -18.06 4.82 3.09
C GLU A 216 -16.87 4.58 2.15
N VAL A 217 -17.06 4.78 0.83
CA VAL A 217 -15.98 4.68 -0.15
C VAL A 217 -14.91 5.73 0.12
N GLY A 218 -15.32 6.99 0.29
CA GLY A 218 -14.40 8.09 0.60
C GLY A 218 -13.69 7.91 1.94
N ILE A 219 -14.39 7.41 2.97
CA ILE A 219 -13.80 7.07 4.28
C ILE A 219 -12.72 6.01 4.14
N ALA A 220 -13.03 4.89 3.47
CA ALA A 220 -12.09 3.78 3.29
C ALA A 220 -10.83 4.21 2.53
N ILE A 221 -10.96 5.07 1.52
CA ILE A 221 -9.81 5.62 0.81
C ILE A 221 -8.99 6.57 1.68
N ALA A 222 -9.59 7.44 2.47
CA ALA A 222 -8.79 8.26 3.39
C ALA A 222 -8.01 7.42 4.42
N GLU A 223 -8.43 6.17 4.65
CA GLU A 223 -7.89 5.28 5.66
C GLU A 223 -6.93 4.20 5.13
N HIS A 224 -6.75 4.03 3.82
CA HIS A 224 -6.01 2.87 3.29
C HIS A 224 -4.50 2.87 3.64
N HIS A 225 -3.95 4.02 4.02
CA HIS A 225 -2.59 4.14 4.56
C HIS A 225 -2.53 4.28 6.08
N GLU A 226 -3.68 4.23 6.76
CA GLU A 226 -3.72 4.14 8.22
C GLU A 226 -3.23 2.76 8.68
N ARG A 227 -2.72 2.72 9.92
CA ARG A 227 -2.15 1.51 10.54
C ARG A 227 -2.63 1.43 11.98
N SER A 228 -2.85 0.22 12.47
CA SER A 228 -3.43 0.00 13.80
C SER A 228 -2.60 0.58 14.94
N ASP A 229 -1.29 0.75 14.71
CA ASP A 229 -0.31 1.28 15.66
C ASP A 229 -0.10 2.80 15.59
N GLY A 230 -0.87 3.51 14.75
CA GLY A 230 -0.78 4.96 14.59
C GLY A 230 0.39 5.45 13.72
N THR A 231 1.15 4.53 13.09
CA THR A 231 2.25 4.90 12.18
C THR A 231 1.79 5.25 10.77
N GLY A 232 0.49 5.10 10.49
CA GLY A 232 -0.12 5.43 9.22
C GLY A 232 -0.35 6.92 9.01
N TYR A 233 -0.93 7.25 7.85
CA TYR A 233 -1.27 8.61 7.44
C TYR A 233 -2.59 8.58 6.66
N PRO A 234 -3.31 9.71 6.49
CA PRO A 234 -2.94 11.09 6.84
C PRO A 234 -3.25 11.51 8.28
N ALA A 235 -4.16 10.85 8.99
CA ALA A 235 -4.61 11.25 10.32
C ALA A 235 -3.84 10.55 11.46
N GLY A 236 -3.14 9.45 11.18
CA GLY A 236 -2.37 8.70 12.18
C GLY A 236 -3.31 8.06 13.21
N LYS A 237 -4.34 7.39 12.70
CA LYS A 237 -5.40 6.74 13.48
C LYS A 237 -4.86 5.51 14.19
N PHE A 238 -5.47 5.17 15.33
CA PHE A 238 -5.28 3.91 16.02
C PHE A 238 -6.54 3.07 15.90
N LEU A 239 -6.47 1.76 16.12
CA LEU A 239 -7.70 1.00 16.38
C LEU A 239 -8.35 1.49 17.70
N PRO A 240 -9.69 1.53 17.78
CA PRO A 240 -10.67 1.08 16.80
C PRO A 240 -11.15 2.18 15.79
N ASP A 241 -10.44 3.30 15.65
CA ASP A 241 -10.90 4.48 14.88
C ASP A 241 -10.80 4.34 13.36
N ILE A 242 -10.28 3.21 12.87
CA ILE A 242 -10.17 2.86 11.45
C ILE A 242 -11.36 1.96 11.09
N SER A 243 -12.13 2.33 10.07
CA SER A 243 -13.28 1.54 9.63
C SER A 243 -12.88 0.14 9.16
N ILE A 244 -13.81 -0.82 9.17
CA ILE A 244 -13.56 -2.15 8.63
C ILE A 244 -13.20 -2.09 7.14
N ALA A 245 -13.87 -1.22 6.38
CA ALA A 245 -13.57 -0.99 4.97
C ALA A 245 -12.15 -0.44 4.78
N GLY A 246 -11.76 0.58 5.53
CA GLY A 246 -10.41 1.15 5.52
C GLY A 246 -9.35 0.10 5.86
N ASN A 247 -9.59 -0.74 6.87
CA ASN A 247 -8.68 -1.84 7.22
C ASN A 247 -8.53 -2.88 6.10
N ILE A 248 -9.62 -3.28 5.47
CA ILE A 248 -9.60 -4.26 4.37
C ILE A 248 -8.83 -3.70 3.17
N VAL A 249 -9.09 -2.45 2.79
CA VAL A 249 -8.38 -1.77 1.69
C VAL A 249 -6.89 -1.61 2.03
N ALA A 250 -6.56 -1.18 3.26
CA ALA A 250 -5.19 -1.02 3.73
C ALA A 250 -4.40 -2.34 3.71
N LEU A 251 -5.02 -3.44 4.13
CA LEU A 251 -4.42 -4.77 4.11
C LEU A 251 -4.21 -5.24 2.66
N ALA A 252 -5.21 -5.03 1.79
CA ALA A 252 -5.14 -5.44 0.39
C ALA A 252 -4.02 -4.72 -0.35
N ASP A 253 -3.93 -3.39 -0.23
CA ASP A 253 -2.86 -2.58 -0.81
C ASP A 253 -1.47 -3.03 -0.32
N SER A 254 -1.30 -3.17 1.00
CA SER A 254 -0.04 -3.63 1.58
C SER A 254 0.35 -5.03 1.08
N THR A 255 -0.63 -5.91 0.89
CA THR A 255 -0.42 -7.27 0.35
C THR A 255 0.07 -7.21 -1.10
N VAL A 256 -0.47 -6.32 -1.92
CA VAL A 256 -0.01 -6.10 -3.31
C VAL A 256 1.42 -5.59 -3.34
N ALA A 257 1.75 -4.61 -2.51
CA ALA A 257 3.11 -4.09 -2.41
C ALA A 257 4.13 -5.18 -2.02
N VAL A 258 3.79 -6.04 -1.06
CA VAL A 258 4.62 -7.19 -0.68
C VAL A 258 4.71 -8.21 -1.82
N LEU A 259 3.62 -8.49 -2.51
CA LEU A 259 3.60 -9.43 -3.63
C LEU A 259 4.48 -8.95 -4.81
N GLU A 260 4.51 -7.64 -5.10
CA GLU A 260 5.45 -7.08 -6.09
C GLU A 260 6.91 -7.37 -5.72
N ARG A 261 7.27 -7.19 -4.43
CA ARG A 261 8.61 -7.51 -3.92
C ARG A 261 8.93 -9.01 -4.06
N LEU A 262 7.97 -9.87 -3.75
CA LEU A 262 8.10 -11.32 -3.89
C LEU A 262 8.31 -11.74 -5.35
N ARG A 263 7.51 -11.22 -6.28
CA ARG A 263 7.58 -11.56 -7.71
C ARG A 263 8.94 -11.23 -8.33
N LYS A 264 9.58 -10.14 -7.92
CA LYS A 264 10.95 -9.79 -8.34
C LYS A 264 11.98 -10.86 -7.98
N ASN A 265 11.72 -11.63 -6.92
CA ASN A 265 12.55 -12.73 -6.45
C ASN A 265 12.02 -14.11 -6.89
N LYS A 266 11.19 -14.18 -7.93
CA LYS A 266 10.58 -15.42 -8.46
C LYS A 266 9.73 -16.18 -7.44
N ARG A 267 9.24 -15.48 -6.41
CA ARG A 267 8.33 -16.01 -5.39
C ARG A 267 6.86 -15.80 -5.78
N ASN A 268 5.96 -16.55 -5.16
CA ASN A 268 4.53 -16.56 -5.49
C ASN A 268 3.64 -16.24 -4.28
N LEU A 269 2.31 -16.29 -4.44
CA LEU A 269 1.34 -15.96 -3.38
C LEU A 269 1.52 -16.75 -2.07
N ARG A 270 2.00 -18.00 -2.10
CA ARG A 270 2.24 -18.79 -0.88
C ARG A 270 3.28 -18.15 0.02
N ASP A 271 4.23 -17.39 -0.55
CA ASP A 271 5.28 -16.72 0.19
C ASP A 271 4.79 -15.46 0.93
N LEU A 272 3.51 -15.07 0.77
CA LEU A 272 2.88 -14.05 1.61
C LEU A 272 2.67 -14.53 3.05
N ILE A 273 2.44 -15.83 3.28
CA ILE A 273 2.15 -16.39 4.61
C ILE A 273 3.22 -16.02 5.65
N PRO A 274 4.52 -16.32 5.45
CA PRO A 274 5.55 -15.97 6.43
C PRO A 274 5.67 -14.45 6.65
N ILE A 275 5.47 -13.63 5.61
CA ILE A 275 5.56 -12.17 5.73
C ILE A 275 4.38 -11.60 6.53
N LEU A 276 3.17 -12.06 6.24
CA LEU A 276 1.96 -11.66 6.97
C LEU A 276 2.01 -12.12 8.43
N GLN A 277 2.60 -13.29 8.72
CA GLN A 277 2.85 -13.74 10.10
C GLN A 277 3.74 -12.78 10.89
N MET A 278 4.59 -12.00 10.23
CA MET A 278 5.42 -10.98 10.88
C MET A 278 4.71 -9.63 11.04
N ASN A 279 3.55 -9.46 10.42
CA ASN A 279 2.82 -8.19 10.34
C ASN A 279 1.39 -8.26 10.95
N GLN A 280 1.14 -9.20 11.87
CA GLN A 280 -0.22 -9.50 12.37
C GLN A 280 -0.92 -8.33 13.06
N ARG A 281 -0.14 -7.34 13.53
CA ARG A 281 -0.63 -6.17 14.27
C ARG A 281 -0.64 -4.88 13.45
N ALA A 282 -0.21 -4.93 12.18
CA ALA A 282 -0.21 -3.75 11.32
C ALA A 282 -1.64 -3.31 10.93
N HIS A 283 -2.54 -4.29 10.76
CA HIS A 283 -3.94 -4.11 10.35
C HIS A 283 -4.88 -4.77 11.36
N CYS A 284 -6.20 -4.53 11.24
CA CYS A 284 -7.15 -5.18 12.12
C CYS A 284 -7.09 -6.71 12.03
N TYR A 285 -7.25 -7.36 13.19
CA TYR A 285 -7.09 -8.81 13.31
C TYR A 285 -8.06 -9.59 12.42
N GLN A 286 -9.31 -9.13 12.29
CA GLN A 286 -10.34 -9.81 11.49
C GLN A 286 -9.96 -9.89 10.00
N ALA A 287 -9.55 -8.77 9.39
CA ALA A 287 -9.14 -8.74 7.99
C ALA A 287 -7.86 -9.56 7.77
N TYR A 288 -6.88 -9.41 8.68
CA TYR A 288 -5.65 -10.20 8.67
C TYR A 288 -5.93 -11.70 8.72
N GLU A 289 -6.74 -12.14 9.68
CA GLU A 289 -7.08 -13.54 9.90
C GLU A 289 -7.80 -14.12 8.68
N ALA A 290 -8.75 -13.37 8.10
CA ALA A 290 -9.46 -13.78 6.89
C ALA A 290 -8.48 -14.02 5.71
N LEU A 291 -7.55 -13.11 5.43
CA LEU A 291 -6.56 -13.31 4.39
C LEU A 291 -5.65 -14.51 4.69
N MET A 292 -5.18 -14.64 5.93
CA MET A 292 -4.32 -15.74 6.36
C MET A 292 -4.98 -17.11 6.24
N LEU A 293 -6.23 -17.23 6.69
CA LEU A 293 -7.00 -18.47 6.57
C LEU A 293 -7.19 -18.85 5.11
N THR A 294 -7.51 -17.88 4.26
CA THR A 294 -7.66 -18.07 2.83
C THR A 294 -6.36 -18.57 2.19
N LEU A 295 -5.23 -17.93 2.48
CA LEU A 295 -3.92 -18.35 2.00
C LEU A 295 -3.55 -19.76 2.48
N LYS A 296 -3.80 -20.09 3.76
CA LYS A 296 -3.54 -21.44 4.30
C LYS A 296 -4.45 -22.50 3.67
N ARG A 297 -5.73 -22.18 3.45
CA ARG A 297 -6.70 -23.09 2.84
C ARG A 297 -6.50 -23.25 1.34
N SER A 298 -5.83 -22.32 0.67
CA SER A 298 -5.63 -22.31 -0.79
C SER A 298 -5.00 -23.59 -1.34
N LYS A 299 -4.17 -24.30 -0.55
CA LYS A 299 -3.32 -25.42 -0.99
C LYS A 299 -2.40 -25.03 -2.16
N LEU A 300 -1.92 -23.78 -2.17
CA LEU A 300 -0.87 -23.35 -3.10
C LEU A 300 0.39 -24.21 -2.93
N SER A 301 1.09 -24.48 -4.04
CA SER A 301 2.32 -25.28 -4.03
C SER A 301 3.37 -24.69 -3.09
N SER A 302 3.96 -25.55 -2.26
CA SER A 302 5.01 -25.23 -1.30
C SER A 302 6.42 -25.46 -1.87
N GLN A 303 6.59 -25.49 -3.20
CA GLN A 303 7.90 -25.70 -3.80
C GLN A 303 8.85 -24.55 -3.44
N GLY A 304 10.01 -24.89 -2.88
CA GLY A 304 11.08 -23.93 -2.59
C GLY A 304 11.74 -23.38 -3.86
N ILE A 305 12.35 -22.20 -3.76
CA ILE A 305 13.11 -21.60 -4.86
C ILE A 305 14.63 -21.84 -4.71
N VAL A 306 15.09 -22.20 -3.51
CA VAL A 306 16.52 -22.44 -3.25
C VAL A 306 16.87 -23.86 -3.68
N LYS A 307 17.91 -23.98 -4.52
CA LYS A 307 18.39 -25.30 -4.98
C LYS A 307 19.07 -26.03 -3.83
N ASN A 308 18.89 -27.35 -3.72
CA ASN A 308 19.48 -28.17 -2.65
C ASN A 308 20.99 -27.95 -2.48
N LYS A 309 21.74 -27.81 -3.59
CA LYS A 309 23.19 -27.57 -3.57
C LYS A 309 23.60 -26.21 -2.99
N GLU A 310 22.71 -25.23 -3.00
CA GLU A 310 22.93 -23.88 -2.47
C GLU A 310 22.47 -23.75 -1.01
N MET A 311 21.70 -24.73 -0.51
CA MET A 311 21.08 -24.68 0.81
C MET A 311 22.07 -24.56 1.97
N PRO A 312 23.22 -25.27 2.01
CA PRO A 312 24.17 -25.09 3.10
C PRO A 312 24.69 -23.65 3.24
N LYS A 313 24.99 -22.99 2.11
CA LYS A 313 25.41 -21.58 2.07
C LYS A 313 24.26 -20.64 2.44
N TYR A 314 23.03 -21.01 2.05
CA TYR A 314 21.83 -20.27 2.42
C TYR A 314 21.63 -20.29 3.94
N ILE A 315 21.77 -21.46 4.58
CA ILE A 315 21.69 -21.63 6.03
C ILE A 315 22.75 -20.80 6.75
N ASP A 316 24.00 -20.80 6.28
CA ASP A 316 25.07 -19.99 6.88
C ASP A 316 24.73 -18.50 6.92
N ARG A 317 24.11 -17.98 5.84
CA ARG A 317 23.62 -16.60 5.80
C ARG A 317 22.50 -16.37 6.82
N GLN A 318 21.57 -17.31 7.00
CA GLN A 318 20.49 -17.15 7.98
C GLN A 318 21.02 -17.16 9.42
N LEU A 319 21.99 -18.02 9.74
CA LEU A 319 22.64 -18.02 11.05
C LEU A 319 23.35 -16.69 11.34
N ALA A 320 24.04 -16.12 10.35
CA ALA A 320 24.64 -14.79 10.46
C ALA A 320 23.60 -13.69 10.69
N ASN A 321 22.50 -13.72 9.93
CA ASN A 321 21.38 -12.77 10.08
C ASN A 321 20.74 -12.87 11.47
N ILE A 322 20.52 -14.08 11.99
CA ILE A 322 19.95 -14.28 13.33
C ILE A 322 20.81 -13.59 14.40
N SER A 323 22.12 -13.84 14.38
CA SER A 323 23.07 -13.21 15.31
C SER A 323 23.10 -11.69 15.19
N LEU A 324 23.10 -11.19 13.94
CA LEU A 324 23.11 -9.75 13.66
C LEU A 324 21.84 -9.06 14.17
N TYR A 325 20.66 -9.61 13.87
CA TYR A 325 19.38 -9.01 14.26
C TYR A 325 19.15 -9.09 15.77
N ALA A 326 19.56 -10.19 16.42
CA ALA A 326 19.56 -10.28 17.88
C ALA A 326 20.42 -9.17 18.51
N SER A 327 21.60 -8.90 17.94
CA SER A 327 22.48 -7.82 18.41
C SER A 327 21.85 -6.44 18.25
N TRP A 328 21.17 -6.17 17.12
CA TRP A 328 20.48 -4.89 16.92
C TRP A 328 19.32 -4.71 17.89
N ILE A 329 18.54 -5.76 18.11
CA ILE A 329 17.41 -5.72 19.05
C ILE A 329 17.90 -5.40 20.45
N ASN A 330 18.97 -6.03 20.93
CA ASN A 330 19.53 -5.72 22.25
C ASN A 330 19.96 -4.25 22.36
N MET A 331 20.58 -3.69 21.32
CA MET A 331 21.00 -2.28 21.32
C MET A 331 19.81 -1.31 21.32
N ILE A 332 18.73 -1.67 20.62
CA ILE A 332 17.48 -0.91 20.63
C ILE A 332 16.78 -1.05 21.98
N ASP A 333 16.73 -2.27 22.54
CA ASP A 333 16.12 -2.56 23.84
C ASP A 333 16.80 -1.77 24.96
N ASP A 334 18.14 -1.79 25.03
CA ASP A 334 18.94 -0.95 25.95
C ASP A 334 18.48 0.51 25.89
N SER A 335 18.29 1.01 24.67
CA SER A 335 17.90 2.40 24.43
C SER A 335 16.47 2.69 24.86
N ILE A 336 15.52 1.81 24.53
CA ILE A 336 14.10 1.93 24.89
C ILE A 336 13.89 1.80 26.41
N ILE A 337 14.58 0.87 27.06
CA ILE A 337 14.54 0.70 28.52
C ILE A 337 15.07 1.95 29.22
N THR A 338 16.21 2.48 28.75
CA THR A 338 16.83 3.69 29.33
C THR A 338 15.86 4.88 29.33
N ILE A 339 15.08 5.07 28.27
CA ILE A 339 14.15 6.20 28.17
C ILE A 339 12.80 5.94 28.87
N GLY A 340 12.50 4.71 29.29
CA GLY A 340 11.23 4.29 29.87
C GLY A 340 10.06 4.29 28.88
N PHE A 341 8.90 3.73 29.28
CA PHE A 341 7.74 3.50 28.37
C PHE A 341 6.62 4.55 28.44
N THR A 342 6.72 5.54 29.33
CA THR A 342 5.65 6.51 29.57
C THR A 342 6.03 7.89 29.03
N HIS A 343 5.52 8.25 27.84
CA HIS A 343 5.84 9.52 27.19
C HIS A 343 4.59 10.23 26.69
N LYS A 344 4.53 11.56 26.87
CA LYS A 344 3.49 12.42 26.25
C LYS A 344 3.76 12.71 24.76
N ASN A 345 4.97 12.42 24.28
CA ASN A 345 5.37 12.67 22.90
C ASN A 345 4.85 11.55 21.99
N ARG A 346 3.95 11.92 21.07
CA ARG A 346 3.35 10.99 20.10
C ARG A 346 4.36 10.25 19.23
N LYS A 347 5.50 10.88 18.88
CA LYS A 347 6.55 10.24 18.06
C LYS A 347 7.29 9.16 18.84
N ILE A 348 7.62 9.41 20.11
CA ILE A 348 8.26 8.41 20.97
C ILE A 348 7.31 7.24 21.20
N HIS A 349 6.03 7.53 21.46
CA HIS A 349 5.02 6.48 21.62
C HIS A 349 4.89 5.61 20.36
N ALA A 350 4.91 6.20 19.17
CA ALA A 350 4.91 5.45 17.91
C ALA A 350 6.16 4.56 17.75
N ILE A 351 7.36 5.08 18.06
CA ILE A 351 8.61 4.29 18.06
C ILE A 351 8.48 3.09 19.01
N GLN A 352 7.95 3.30 20.21
CA GLN A 352 7.76 2.25 21.21
C GLN A 352 6.74 1.20 20.77
N ASN A 353 5.63 1.60 20.15
CA ASN A 353 4.65 0.65 19.63
C ASN A 353 5.22 -0.22 18.51
N VAL A 354 6.00 0.37 17.59
CA VAL A 354 6.71 -0.41 16.54
C VAL A 354 7.70 -1.37 17.17
N TYR A 355 8.50 -0.90 18.12
CA TYR A 355 9.45 -1.74 18.86
C TYR A 355 8.76 -2.93 19.54
N LEU A 356 7.69 -2.68 20.31
CA LEU A 356 6.92 -3.73 20.99
C LEU A 356 6.31 -4.72 20.00
N ASN A 357 5.81 -4.25 18.86
CA ASN A 357 5.30 -5.13 17.81
C ASN A 357 6.38 -6.06 17.24
N VAL A 358 7.59 -5.53 17.01
CA VAL A 358 8.73 -6.32 16.53
C VAL A 358 9.12 -7.37 17.57
N VAL A 359 9.34 -6.98 18.82
CA VAL A 359 9.79 -7.88 19.88
C VAL A 359 8.77 -8.98 20.15
N VAL A 360 7.49 -8.64 20.32
CA VAL A 360 6.45 -9.65 20.59
C VAL A 360 6.34 -10.65 19.43
N THR A 361 6.44 -10.19 18.19
CA THR A 361 6.36 -11.07 17.01
C THR A 361 7.58 -11.99 16.91
N ILE A 362 8.78 -11.48 17.23
CA ILE A 362 10.01 -12.28 17.25
C ILE A 362 9.99 -13.31 18.38
N THR A 363 9.65 -12.88 19.60
CA THR A 363 9.56 -13.78 20.76
C THR A 363 8.50 -14.85 20.55
N GLY A 364 7.32 -14.48 20.03
CA GLY A 364 6.23 -15.42 19.75
C GLY A 364 6.53 -16.42 18.62
N SER A 365 7.42 -16.07 17.68
CA SER A 365 7.81 -16.96 16.59
C SER A 365 9.05 -17.80 16.89
N GLY A 366 9.92 -17.38 17.82
CA GLY A 366 11.12 -18.09 18.22
C GLY A 366 12.26 -18.10 17.18
N ILE A 367 12.11 -17.35 16.08
CA ILE A 367 13.02 -17.40 14.91
C ILE A 367 14.44 -16.88 15.19
N LEU A 368 14.62 -16.07 16.24
CA LEU A 368 15.94 -15.61 16.70
C LEU A 368 16.49 -16.43 17.87
N GLY A 369 15.77 -17.46 18.32
CA GLY A 369 16.17 -18.28 19.47
C GLY A 369 17.22 -19.35 19.15
N GLU A 370 17.81 -19.90 20.21
CA GLU A 370 18.80 -20.99 20.10
C GLU A 370 18.20 -22.25 19.47
N ASN A 371 16.93 -22.57 19.77
CA ASN A 371 16.24 -23.74 19.23
C ASN A 371 16.23 -23.73 17.70
N TYR A 372 15.89 -22.59 17.09
CA TYR A 372 15.86 -22.46 15.63
C TYR A 372 17.27 -22.47 15.03
N SER A 373 18.23 -21.83 15.70
CA SER A 373 19.64 -21.89 15.28
C SER A 373 20.20 -23.32 15.31
N ASN A 374 19.81 -24.12 16.30
CA ASN A 374 20.19 -25.52 16.39
C ASN A 374 19.50 -26.37 15.32
N PHE A 375 18.23 -26.12 15.01
CA PHE A 375 17.53 -26.72 13.88
C PHE A 375 18.27 -26.44 12.56
N LEU A 376 18.66 -25.19 12.29
CA LEU A 376 19.42 -24.82 11.08
C LEU A 376 20.74 -25.59 10.96
N LYS A 377 21.51 -25.70 12.06
CA LYS A 377 22.77 -26.45 12.09
C LYS A 377 22.55 -27.94 11.81
N GLN A 378 21.47 -28.52 12.35
CA GLN A 378 21.12 -29.92 12.07
C GLN A 378 20.64 -30.14 10.64
N ALA A 379 19.81 -29.24 10.10
CA ALA A 379 19.33 -29.30 8.73
C ALA A 379 20.49 -29.19 7.73
N LYS A 380 21.50 -28.34 8.01
CA LYS A 380 22.74 -28.26 7.23
C LYS A 380 23.50 -29.59 7.20
N ALA A 381 23.48 -30.35 8.29
CA ALA A 381 24.19 -31.62 8.41
C ALA A 381 23.43 -32.81 7.79
N LYS A 382 22.08 -32.83 7.88
CA LYS A 382 21.24 -34.00 7.52
C LYS A 382 20.51 -33.86 6.17
N GLY A 383 20.22 -32.64 5.71
CA GLY A 383 19.76 -32.33 4.35
C GLY A 383 18.44 -32.96 3.89
N SER A 384 17.32 -32.77 4.62
CA SER A 384 15.99 -33.23 4.17
C SER A 384 15.19 -32.13 3.45
N ILE A 385 14.31 -32.50 2.50
CA ILE A 385 13.54 -31.56 1.65
C ILE A 385 12.45 -30.81 2.44
N SER A 386 11.84 -31.43 3.46
CA SER A 386 10.83 -30.74 4.29
C SER A 386 11.45 -29.59 5.08
N ASP A 387 12.67 -29.78 5.58
CA ASP A 387 13.39 -28.75 6.34
C ASP A 387 13.69 -27.53 5.45
N PHE A 388 13.93 -27.74 4.16
CA PHE A 388 14.33 -26.68 3.22
C PHE A 388 13.23 -25.65 2.99
N ARG A 389 11.96 -26.08 2.94
CA ARG A 389 10.86 -25.14 2.77
C ARG A 389 10.62 -24.30 4.03
N GLU A 390 10.74 -24.91 5.20
CA GLU A 390 10.66 -24.20 6.48
C GLU A 390 11.76 -23.15 6.60
N ILE A 391 12.99 -23.49 6.20
CA ILE A 391 14.14 -22.57 6.17
C ILE A 391 13.87 -21.36 5.26
N GLU A 392 13.24 -21.59 4.09
CA GLU A 392 12.85 -20.50 3.20
C GLU A 392 11.74 -19.61 3.78
N ASP A 393 10.71 -20.21 4.42
CA ASP A 393 9.64 -19.47 5.10
C ASP A 393 10.24 -18.57 6.20
N VAL A 394 11.12 -19.10 7.05
CA VAL A 394 11.75 -18.31 8.11
C VAL A 394 12.71 -17.27 7.56
N SER A 395 13.38 -17.53 6.43
CA SER A 395 14.19 -16.49 5.79
C SER A 395 13.35 -15.29 5.37
N LEU A 396 12.12 -15.49 4.90
CA LEU A 396 11.21 -14.39 4.59
C LEU A 396 10.77 -13.65 5.86
N MET A 397 10.61 -14.37 6.97
CA MET A 397 10.36 -13.76 8.28
C MET A 397 11.56 -12.91 8.74
N LEU A 398 12.79 -13.40 8.57
CA LEU A 398 14.01 -12.67 8.90
C LEU A 398 14.20 -11.42 8.03
N ASP A 399 13.88 -11.48 6.74
CA ASP A 399 13.88 -10.31 5.87
C ASP A 399 12.88 -9.24 6.35
N GLU A 400 11.74 -9.67 6.90
CA GLU A 400 10.74 -8.77 7.46
C GLU A 400 11.15 -8.20 8.83
N VAL A 401 11.84 -8.99 9.67
CA VAL A 401 12.50 -8.48 10.88
C VAL A 401 13.48 -7.36 10.52
N ARG A 402 14.35 -7.57 9.52
CA ARG A 402 15.28 -6.54 9.05
C ARG A 402 14.52 -5.28 8.64
N PHE A 403 13.47 -5.43 7.83
CA PHE A 403 12.66 -4.29 7.37
C PHE A 403 12.12 -3.47 8.54
N HIS A 404 11.55 -4.12 9.56
CA HIS A 404 11.03 -3.40 10.72
C HIS A 404 12.12 -2.76 11.59
N LEU A 405 13.26 -3.41 11.77
CA LEU A 405 14.39 -2.82 12.49
C LEU A 405 14.94 -1.59 11.76
N GLU A 406 15.04 -1.64 10.43
CA GLU A 406 15.46 -0.48 9.63
C GLU A 406 14.44 0.67 9.66
N LYS A 407 13.13 0.35 9.63
CA LYS A 407 12.07 1.34 9.87
C LYS A 407 12.23 2.00 11.24
N LEU A 408 12.45 1.21 12.29
CA LEU A 408 12.61 1.71 13.65
C LEU A 408 13.83 2.64 13.78
N LEU A 409 14.98 2.25 13.20
CA LEU A 409 16.18 3.08 13.16
C LEU A 409 15.96 4.39 12.41
N THR A 410 15.16 4.36 11.35
CA THR A 410 14.80 5.57 10.59
C THR A 410 13.94 6.50 11.45
N MET A 411 12.92 5.97 12.14
CA MET A 411 12.09 6.76 13.06
C MET A 411 12.90 7.35 14.23
N MET A 412 13.85 6.59 14.79
CA MET A 412 14.77 7.09 15.81
C MET A 412 15.66 8.21 15.27
N ARG A 413 16.19 8.07 14.05
CA ARG A 413 17.01 9.09 13.39
C ARG A 413 16.21 10.36 13.13
N ASP A 414 15.01 10.24 12.56
CA ASP A 414 14.10 11.37 12.32
C ASP A 414 13.76 12.12 13.61
N TYR A 415 13.66 11.39 14.73
CA TYR A 415 13.49 12.00 16.04
C TYR A 415 14.72 12.79 16.47
N VAL A 416 15.91 12.20 16.39
CA VAL A 416 17.19 12.83 16.73
C VAL A 416 17.42 14.10 15.89
N ASP A 417 17.23 14.02 14.58
CA ASP A 417 17.42 15.14 13.66
C ASP A 417 16.45 16.29 13.98
N ALA A 418 15.19 15.97 14.33
CA ALA A 418 14.22 16.96 14.77
C ALA A 418 14.54 17.59 16.14
N GLN A 419 15.43 16.98 16.94
CA GLN A 419 15.91 17.49 18.22
C GLN A 419 17.33 18.06 18.15
N ALA A 420 17.93 18.26 16.97
CA ALA A 420 19.35 18.64 16.81
C ALA A 420 19.82 19.89 17.62
N ASN A 421 18.89 20.76 18.06
CA ASN A 421 19.16 21.92 18.90
C ASN A 421 18.79 21.74 20.40
N LYS A 422 18.48 20.51 20.83
CA LYS A 422 18.06 20.17 22.20
C LYS A 422 18.78 18.90 22.67
N THR A 423 19.71 19.04 23.61
CA THR A 423 20.38 17.92 24.28
C THR A 423 19.45 17.27 25.30
N GLY A 424 18.57 16.38 24.83
CA GLY A 424 17.73 15.53 25.68
C GLY A 424 18.29 14.12 25.79
N GLU A 425 18.19 13.52 26.99
CA GLU A 425 18.60 12.13 27.30
C GLU A 425 18.08 11.11 26.27
N ILE A 426 16.84 11.29 25.80
CA ILE A 426 16.22 10.44 24.77
C ILE A 426 16.96 10.53 23.43
N SER A 427 17.31 11.74 22.99
CA SER A 427 18.02 11.95 21.73
C SER A 427 19.42 11.33 21.77
N GLN A 428 20.11 11.44 22.91
CA GLN A 428 21.41 10.82 23.10
C GLN A 428 21.32 9.29 23.08
N SER A 429 20.33 8.72 23.79
CA SER A 429 20.10 7.28 23.82
C SER A 429 19.87 6.71 22.42
N PHE A 430 18.99 7.36 21.63
CA PHE A 430 18.73 6.96 20.25
C PHE A 430 19.96 7.11 19.34
N ALA A 431 20.68 8.23 19.42
CA ALA A 431 21.89 8.46 18.64
C ALA A 431 22.95 7.37 18.89
N ASN A 432 23.19 7.03 20.16
CA ASN A 432 24.13 5.99 20.56
C ASN A 432 23.75 4.61 19.98
N ALA A 433 22.47 4.23 20.05
CA ALA A 433 22.00 2.97 19.48
C ALA A 433 22.18 2.91 17.96
N ILE A 434 21.86 4.00 17.25
CA ILE A 434 22.02 4.12 15.79
C ILE A 434 23.50 3.98 15.40
N GLU A 435 24.41 4.63 16.13
CA GLU A 435 25.85 4.56 15.87
C GLU A 435 26.41 3.14 16.07
N ARG A 436 26.08 2.50 17.20
CA ARG A 436 26.50 1.12 17.51
C ARG A 436 26.04 0.14 16.42
N ILE A 437 24.79 0.28 15.96
CA ILE A 437 24.23 -0.57 14.90
C ILE A 437 24.90 -0.28 13.54
N SER A 438 25.16 0.99 13.23
CA SER A 438 25.84 1.38 11.99
C SER A 438 27.28 0.84 11.94
N ALA A 439 27.98 0.84 13.07
CA ALA A 439 29.31 0.25 13.21
C ALA A 439 29.33 -1.28 13.10
N LEU A 440 28.24 -1.96 13.48
CA LEU A 440 28.08 -3.39 13.23
C LEU A 440 27.83 -3.68 11.75
N LYS A 441 26.97 -2.87 11.09
CA LYS A 441 26.68 -3.00 9.65
C LYS A 441 27.93 -2.88 8.77
N SER A 442 28.90 -2.05 9.15
CA SER A 442 30.14 -1.87 8.37
C SER A 442 31.15 -3.01 8.53
N LYS A 443 30.96 -3.89 9.53
CA LYS A 443 31.84 -5.04 9.82
C LYS A 443 31.29 -6.38 9.31
N ALA A 444 29.99 -6.44 9.02
CA ALA A 444 29.27 -7.63 8.54
C ALA A 444 29.13 -7.61 7.01
#